data_AF-A0A7Z9UBE0-F1
#
_entry.id   AF-A0A7Z9UBE0-F1
#
_cell.length_a   1.000
_cell.length_b   1.000
_cell.length_c   1.000
_cell.angle_alpha   90.00
_cell.angle_beta   90.00
_cell.angle_gamma   90.00
#
_symmetry.space_group_name_H-M   'P 1'
#
loop_
_entity.id
_entity.type
_entity.pdbx_description
1 polymer ?
#
loop_
_entity_poly.entity_id
_entity_poly.type
_entity_poly.pdbx_seq_one_letter_code
_entity_poly.pdbx_strand_id
1 'polypeptide(L)'
;MDVMLLSDWRLIVVVVAAAIVSSLLSLNVAARPAAIKTGQLATALTVAQLLFLLTRFANLFYTPLMAKFVDEAEKSHSLEKLYGQIQWVIAGTAFGGVVSWMLLATAINWLCCGVKCFHHRGTMPAALARLLRPHAWGVVARAVRPPSNLGVKLFRLEGVSPGFLVINVVATGIWTVGLLAALYVSGMNPKFAITAGLLSGLVTGVAAIIFSVWVDPKAALITDLVERGELPEKQVRITAVHLVMGNLVGSLLGFFLLTSAIKVIEFAAHRMAESGDGMQESLLPLLLLNLCFTLLASTTYSSRVSAVVTRRVATAVAVYNLFFLVTRLASQFYAPALGAMRDFTVGSKTATLQQLAHSFQWIISGAAWGALLGWLLMPSFIEIYNWIIVKTQERESLPSVILYALCPFHWGELLRCLRRPSTLGIALADVNRLPKAFLLGNAVVVAIHTCGVPAAIYCGALLPEMARTVSLMSSVVNGLATVTLSVLVDPTISKLTDEASKGKRPEIDVKTACFCLMASMFVGTVLAQLFFYPACRLVAWAGWALDRVF
;
A
#
# COMPACT_ATOMS: atom_id res chain seq x y z
N MET A 1 -0.04 -30.46 11.98
CA MET A 1 0.66 -30.09 10.74
C MET A 1 1.30 -31.34 10.17
N ASP A 2 0.82 -31.83 9.03
CA ASP A 2 1.42 -32.97 8.35
C ASP A 2 2.69 -32.53 7.61
N VAL A 3 3.81 -33.20 7.89
CA VAL A 3 5.12 -32.90 7.28
C VAL A 3 5.16 -33.35 5.82
N MET A 4 4.31 -34.30 5.42
CA MET A 4 4.24 -34.78 4.04
C MET A 4 3.82 -33.69 3.05
N LEU A 5 3.16 -32.62 3.53
CA LEU A 5 2.82 -31.47 2.69
C LEU A 5 4.05 -30.71 2.16
N LEU A 6 5.18 -30.77 2.87
CA LEU A 6 6.43 -30.15 2.44
C LEU A 6 7.14 -30.95 1.34
N SER A 7 6.66 -32.12 0.94
CA SER A 7 7.20 -32.81 -0.24
C SER A 7 6.92 -32.02 -1.53
N ASP A 8 5.91 -31.16 -1.52
CA ASP A 8 5.62 -30.26 -2.63
C ASP A 8 6.60 -29.07 -2.64
N TRP A 9 7.45 -29.03 -3.66
CA TRP A 9 8.44 -27.96 -3.84
C TRP A 9 7.78 -26.58 -3.97
N ARG A 10 6.56 -26.51 -4.51
CA ARG A 10 5.80 -25.25 -4.68
C ARG A 10 5.46 -24.66 -3.31
N LEU A 11 5.07 -25.51 -2.36
CA LEU A 11 4.78 -25.07 -0.99
C LEU A 11 6.04 -24.58 -0.30
N ILE A 12 7.18 -25.27 -0.47
CA ILE A 12 8.48 -24.81 0.07
C ILE A 12 8.80 -23.41 -0.44
N VAL A 13 8.63 -23.15 -1.74
CA VAL A 13 8.89 -21.81 -2.31
C VAL A 13 8.00 -20.75 -1.66
N VAL A 14 6.70 -21.03 -1.46
CA VAL A 14 5.79 -20.07 -0.80
C VAL A 14 6.15 -19.85 0.68
N VAL A 15 6.52 -20.91 1.41
CA VAL A 15 6.95 -20.82 2.82
C VAL A 15 8.24 -20.00 2.94
N VAL A 16 9.21 -20.24 2.05
CA VAL A 16 10.46 -19.47 2.00
C VAL A 16 10.20 -18.02 1.61
N ALA A 17 9.34 -17.76 0.63
CA ALA A 17 8.95 -16.40 0.24
C ALA A 17 8.29 -15.67 1.42
N ALA A 18 7.37 -16.32 2.14
CA ALA A 18 6.73 -15.78 3.33
C ALA A 18 7.76 -15.47 4.44
N ALA A 19 8.76 -16.34 4.64
CA ALA A 19 9.85 -16.11 5.58
C ALA A 19 10.72 -14.91 5.19
N ILE A 20 11.07 -14.77 3.90
CA ILE A 20 11.85 -13.64 3.38
C ILE A 20 11.07 -12.33 3.56
N VAL A 21 9.80 -12.31 3.16
CA VAL A 21 8.91 -11.15 3.31
C VAL A 21 8.81 -10.73 4.77
N SER A 22 8.48 -11.66 5.66
CA SER A 22 8.34 -11.41 7.10
C SER A 22 9.65 -10.90 7.72
N SER A 23 10.78 -11.48 7.29
CA SER A 23 12.10 -11.08 7.74
C SER A 23 12.43 -9.65 7.32
N LEU A 24 12.30 -9.32 6.03
CA LEU A 24 12.56 -7.98 5.51
C LEU A 24 11.65 -6.92 6.14
N LEU A 25 10.37 -7.26 6.36
CA LEU A 25 9.42 -6.38 7.04
C LEU A 25 9.88 -6.06 8.47
N SER A 26 10.26 -7.08 9.23
CA SER A 26 10.71 -6.94 10.62
C SER A 26 12.06 -6.23 10.73
N LEU A 27 12.96 -6.45 9.77
CA LEU A 27 14.26 -5.77 9.72
C LEU A 27 14.16 -4.27 9.46
N ASN A 28 13.01 -3.76 9.00
CA ASN A 28 12.79 -2.32 8.86
C ASN A 28 12.90 -1.59 10.23
N VAL A 29 12.65 -2.29 11.34
CA VAL A 29 12.85 -1.77 12.70
C VAL A 29 14.31 -1.37 12.95
N ALA A 30 15.28 -1.98 12.25
CA ALA A 30 16.71 -1.66 12.33
C ALA A 30 17.04 -0.22 11.86
N ALA A 31 16.15 0.43 11.11
CA ALA A 31 16.34 1.78 10.60
C ALA A 31 16.52 2.81 11.70
N ARG A 32 15.75 2.71 12.80
CA ARG A 32 15.80 3.67 13.92
C ARG A 32 17.13 3.58 14.70
N PRO A 33 17.62 2.39 15.14
CA PRO A 33 18.96 2.28 15.71
C PRO A 33 20.08 2.68 14.76
N ALA A 34 19.95 2.41 13.45
CA ALA A 34 20.93 2.83 12.46
C ALA A 34 20.97 4.36 12.33
N ALA A 35 19.81 5.01 12.29
CA ALA A 35 19.66 6.46 12.25
C ALA A 35 20.41 7.16 13.39
N ILE A 36 20.19 6.72 14.64
CA ILE A 36 20.85 7.27 15.83
C ILE A 36 22.37 7.07 15.75
N LYS A 37 22.82 5.87 15.37
CA LYS A 37 24.26 5.58 15.23
C LYS A 37 24.96 6.42 14.15
N THR A 38 24.25 6.78 13.09
CA THR A 38 24.82 7.60 12.01
C THR A 38 24.59 9.09 12.20
N GLY A 39 23.71 9.51 13.12
CA GLY A 39 23.27 10.90 13.27
C GLY A 39 22.53 11.43 12.03
N GLN A 40 21.93 10.56 11.22
CA GLN A 40 21.33 10.92 9.93
C GLN A 40 19.94 10.30 9.74
N LEU A 41 18.99 10.72 10.57
CA LEU A 41 17.64 10.14 10.65
C LEU A 41 16.93 10.05 9.29
N ALA A 42 16.85 11.17 8.56
CA ALA A 42 16.16 11.21 7.27
C ALA A 42 16.75 10.23 6.24
N THR A 43 18.07 10.16 6.13
CA THR A 43 18.73 9.25 5.17
C THR A 43 18.56 7.79 5.55
N ALA A 44 18.63 7.45 6.84
CA ALA A 44 18.43 6.10 7.33
C ALA A 44 17.02 5.59 7.05
N LEU A 45 16.00 6.43 7.30
CA LEU A 45 14.62 6.13 6.94
C LEU A 45 14.45 5.96 5.43
N THR A 46 15.12 6.79 4.61
CA THR A 46 15.03 6.69 3.14
C THR A 46 15.70 5.40 2.62
N VAL A 47 16.85 4.99 3.19
CA VAL A 47 17.49 3.72 2.83
C VAL A 47 16.63 2.54 3.27
N ALA A 48 15.95 2.64 4.41
CA ALA A 48 15.03 1.61 4.88
C ALA A 48 13.77 1.48 3.99
N GLN A 49 13.32 2.55 3.34
CA GLN A 49 12.25 2.47 2.33
C GLN A 49 12.61 1.55 1.15
N LEU A 50 13.90 1.35 0.84
CA LEU A 50 14.32 0.38 -0.18
C LEU A 50 14.06 -1.06 0.26
N LEU A 51 14.34 -1.39 1.54
CA LEU A 51 13.99 -2.70 2.10
C LEU A 51 12.48 -2.92 2.03
N PHE A 52 11.72 -1.90 2.36
CA PHE A 52 10.26 -1.94 2.28
C PHE A 52 9.74 -2.11 0.84
N LEU A 53 10.39 -1.49 -0.15
CA LEU A 53 10.06 -1.68 -1.56
C LEU A 53 10.33 -3.11 -2.02
N LEU A 54 11.43 -3.74 -1.57
CA LEU A 54 11.73 -5.15 -1.83
C LEU A 54 10.66 -6.07 -1.20
N THR A 55 10.25 -5.79 0.04
CA THR A 55 9.15 -6.53 0.68
C THR A 55 7.85 -6.40 -0.10
N ARG A 56 7.51 -5.19 -0.57
CA ARG A 56 6.32 -4.97 -1.40
C ARG A 56 6.38 -5.74 -2.69
N PHE A 57 7.52 -5.76 -3.37
CA PHE A 57 7.73 -6.51 -4.60
C PHE A 57 7.54 -8.02 -4.39
N ALA A 58 8.12 -8.58 -3.34
CA ALA A 58 7.94 -10.00 -2.99
C ALA A 58 6.46 -10.34 -2.68
N ASN A 59 5.74 -9.45 -2.01
CA ASN A 59 4.32 -9.60 -1.72
C ASN A 59 3.42 -9.64 -2.98
N LEU A 60 3.86 -9.05 -4.10
CA LEU A 60 3.09 -9.06 -5.35
C LEU A 60 2.87 -10.49 -5.85
N PHE A 61 3.89 -11.34 -5.75
CA PHE A 61 3.83 -12.72 -6.25
C PHE A 61 3.32 -13.71 -5.21
N TYR A 62 3.50 -13.41 -3.94
CA TYR A 62 3.08 -14.30 -2.85
C TYR A 62 1.57 -14.58 -2.84
N THR A 63 0.75 -13.54 -3.00
CA THR A 63 -0.72 -13.67 -2.89
C THR A 63 -1.33 -14.57 -3.96
N PRO A 64 -0.97 -14.42 -5.25
CA PRO A 64 -1.52 -15.26 -6.32
C PRO A 64 -0.95 -16.68 -6.31
N LEU A 65 0.30 -16.88 -5.87
CA LEU A 65 0.85 -18.22 -5.64
C LEU A 65 0.05 -18.98 -4.58
N MET A 66 -0.31 -18.30 -3.49
CA MET A 66 -1.15 -18.91 -2.46
C MET A 66 -2.57 -19.20 -2.96
N ALA A 67 -3.13 -18.34 -3.82
CA ALA A 67 -4.45 -18.59 -4.43
C ALA A 67 -4.50 -19.82 -5.33
N LYS A 68 -3.39 -20.20 -5.97
CA LYS A 68 -3.32 -21.43 -6.75
C LYS A 68 -3.57 -22.67 -5.89
N PHE A 69 -2.99 -22.74 -4.70
CA PHE A 69 -3.28 -23.83 -3.75
C PHE A 69 -4.76 -23.87 -3.35
N VAL A 70 -5.44 -22.72 -3.30
CA VAL A 70 -6.88 -22.66 -3.05
C VAL A 70 -7.66 -23.19 -4.25
N ASP A 71 -7.30 -22.77 -5.47
CA ASP A 71 -7.90 -23.25 -6.72
C ASP A 71 -7.74 -24.79 -6.87
N GLU A 72 -6.56 -25.34 -6.53
CA GLU A 72 -6.31 -26.78 -6.52
C GLU A 72 -7.12 -27.50 -5.42
N ALA A 73 -7.14 -26.97 -4.20
CA ALA A 73 -7.83 -27.59 -3.07
C ALA A 73 -9.35 -27.61 -3.24
N GLU A 74 -9.92 -26.61 -3.91
CA GLU A 74 -11.33 -26.63 -4.32
C GLU A 74 -11.59 -27.76 -5.31
N LYS A 75 -10.77 -27.88 -6.37
CA LYS A 75 -10.91 -28.93 -7.39
C LYS A 75 -10.77 -30.33 -6.80
N SER A 76 -9.84 -30.53 -5.87
CA SER A 76 -9.61 -31.83 -5.21
C SER A 76 -10.46 -32.07 -3.96
N HIS A 77 -11.36 -31.14 -3.61
CA HIS A 77 -12.16 -31.15 -2.38
C HIS A 77 -11.35 -31.41 -1.09
N SER A 78 -10.09 -30.95 -1.06
CA SER A 78 -9.14 -31.23 0.03
C SER A 78 -8.87 -29.99 0.89
N LEU A 79 -9.91 -29.48 1.55
CA LEU A 79 -9.80 -28.28 2.41
C LEU A 79 -8.88 -28.49 3.61
N GLU A 80 -8.80 -29.72 4.15
CA GLU A 80 -7.86 -30.04 5.24
C GLU A 80 -6.40 -29.91 4.80
N LYS A 81 -6.10 -30.31 3.56
CA LYS A 81 -4.78 -30.13 2.95
C LYS A 81 -4.43 -28.65 2.84
N LEU A 82 -5.38 -27.82 2.39
CA LEU A 82 -5.21 -26.36 2.29
C LEU A 82 -4.97 -25.72 3.67
N TYR A 83 -5.72 -26.14 4.69
CA TYR A 83 -5.51 -25.65 6.06
C TYR A 83 -4.10 -25.97 6.56
N GLY A 84 -3.62 -27.20 6.33
CA GLY A 84 -2.25 -27.60 6.65
C GLY A 84 -1.19 -26.82 5.88
N GLN A 85 -1.41 -26.54 4.59
CA GLN A 85 -0.52 -25.69 3.77
C GLN A 85 -0.45 -24.27 4.33
N ILE A 86 -1.58 -23.67 4.69
CA ILE A 86 -1.65 -22.35 5.34
C ILE A 86 -0.88 -22.32 6.65
N GLN A 87 -1.00 -23.36 7.50
CA GLN A 87 -0.24 -23.46 8.74
C GLN A 87 1.28 -23.48 8.49
N TRP A 88 1.75 -24.18 7.46
CA TRP A 88 3.16 -24.16 7.07
C TRP A 88 3.61 -22.78 6.61
N VAL A 89 2.75 -22.03 5.92
CA VAL A 89 3.05 -20.64 5.54
C VAL A 89 3.14 -19.73 6.77
N ILE A 90 2.25 -19.89 7.77
CA ILE A 90 2.36 -19.19 9.06
C ILE A 90 3.69 -19.57 9.76
N ALA A 91 4.06 -20.85 9.77
CA ALA A 91 5.35 -21.29 10.30
C ALA A 91 6.53 -20.62 9.58
N GLY A 92 6.45 -20.48 8.24
CA GLY A 92 7.40 -19.71 7.44
C GLY A 92 7.50 -18.26 7.87
N THR A 93 6.39 -17.57 8.09
CA THR A 93 6.40 -16.18 8.59
C THR A 93 7.03 -16.05 9.98
N ALA A 94 6.75 -16.99 10.89
CA ALA A 94 7.37 -17.05 12.21
C ALA A 94 8.87 -17.34 12.11
N PHE A 95 9.28 -18.25 11.23
CA PHE A 95 10.70 -18.48 10.92
C PHE A 95 11.38 -17.22 10.38
N GLY A 96 10.71 -16.46 9.50
CA GLY A 96 11.15 -15.14 9.07
C GLY A 96 11.36 -14.16 10.24
N GLY A 97 10.48 -14.21 11.24
CA GLY A 97 10.63 -13.47 12.50
C GLY A 97 11.90 -13.86 13.26
N VAL A 98 12.19 -15.16 13.40
CA VAL A 98 13.43 -15.66 14.01
C VAL A 98 14.66 -15.18 13.23
N VAL A 99 14.64 -15.31 11.91
CA VAL A 99 15.72 -14.85 11.02
C VAL A 99 15.94 -13.35 11.20
N SER A 100 14.88 -12.54 11.27
CA SER A 100 15.01 -11.10 11.47
C SER A 100 15.59 -10.74 12.83
N TRP A 101 15.24 -11.50 13.88
CA TRP A 101 15.80 -11.31 15.22
C TRP A 101 17.30 -11.62 15.22
N MET A 102 17.72 -12.72 14.61
CA MET A 102 19.12 -13.09 14.48
C MET A 102 19.91 -12.08 13.63
N LEU A 103 19.31 -11.58 12.54
CA LEU A 103 19.94 -10.63 11.63
C LEU A 103 19.84 -9.17 12.06
N LEU A 104 19.15 -8.85 13.16
CA LEU A 104 18.92 -7.46 13.58
C LEU A 104 20.22 -6.65 13.70
N ALA A 105 21.25 -7.20 14.35
CA ALA A 105 22.54 -6.54 14.51
C ALA A 105 23.26 -6.31 13.16
N THR A 106 23.16 -7.27 12.24
CA THR A 106 23.70 -7.19 10.88
C THR A 106 22.94 -6.15 10.04
N ALA A 107 21.62 -6.14 10.12
CA ALA A 107 20.76 -5.19 9.41
C ALA A 107 21.03 -3.74 9.83
N ILE A 108 21.25 -3.48 11.13
CA ILE A 108 21.64 -2.14 11.61
C ILE A 108 22.94 -1.70 10.94
N ASN A 109 23.95 -2.57 10.85
CA ASN A 109 25.21 -2.21 10.20
C ASN A 109 25.08 -2.03 8.69
N TRP A 110 24.32 -2.90 8.02
CA TRP A 110 24.04 -2.75 6.59
C TRP A 110 23.37 -1.42 6.29
N LEU A 111 22.40 -1.01 7.11
CA LEU A 111 21.78 0.30 7.02
C LEU A 111 22.78 1.43 7.31
N CYS A 112 23.63 1.32 8.33
CA CYS A 112 24.69 2.30 8.57
C CYS A 112 25.66 2.45 7.37
N CYS A 113 26.05 1.33 6.75
CA CYS A 113 26.87 1.33 5.54
C CYS A 113 26.14 1.97 4.35
N GLY A 114 24.86 1.65 4.18
CA GLY A 114 23.99 2.25 3.16
C GLY A 114 23.86 3.76 3.32
N VAL A 115 23.63 4.23 4.54
CA VAL A 115 23.55 5.65 4.91
C VAL A 115 24.86 6.38 4.58
N LYS A 116 26.02 5.85 5.00
CA LYS A 116 27.33 6.43 4.68
C LYS A 116 27.57 6.50 3.17
N CYS A 117 27.19 5.46 2.43
CA CYS A 117 27.30 5.45 0.97
C CYS A 117 26.39 6.48 0.30
N PHE A 118 25.17 6.65 0.81
CA PHE A 118 24.21 7.64 0.33
C PHE A 118 24.71 9.07 0.57
N HIS A 119 25.23 9.34 1.78
CA HIS A 119 25.73 10.65 2.15
C HIS A 119 26.88 11.13 1.25
N HIS A 120 27.80 10.24 0.88
CA HIS A 120 28.91 10.59 -0.02
C HIS A 120 28.52 10.86 -1.48
N ARG A 121 27.39 10.32 -1.95
CA ARG A 121 27.02 10.37 -3.39
C ARG A 121 25.79 11.21 -3.70
N GLY A 122 25.01 11.59 -2.68
CA GLY A 122 23.87 12.49 -2.80
C GLY A 122 22.67 11.96 -3.60
N THR A 123 22.76 10.79 -4.23
CA THR A 123 21.68 10.21 -5.06
C THR A 123 21.49 8.70 -4.83
N MET A 124 20.23 8.29 -4.65
CA MET A 124 19.83 6.88 -4.42
C MET A 124 20.25 5.96 -5.58
N PRO A 125 20.02 6.33 -6.86
CA PRO A 125 20.41 5.48 -7.98
C PRO A 125 21.93 5.23 -8.05
N ALA A 126 22.76 6.22 -7.72
CA ALA A 126 24.21 6.05 -7.73
C ALA A 126 24.73 5.18 -6.58
N ALA A 127 24.01 5.13 -5.45
CA ALA A 127 24.29 4.21 -4.34
C ALA A 127 23.90 2.77 -4.71
N LEU A 128 22.73 2.57 -5.32
CA LEU A 128 22.26 1.27 -5.83
C LEU A 128 23.18 0.72 -6.93
N ALA A 129 23.62 1.55 -7.88
CA ALA A 129 24.53 1.14 -8.96
C ALA A 129 25.87 0.59 -8.44
N ARG A 130 26.28 0.96 -7.22
CA ARG A 130 27.49 0.40 -6.59
C ARG A 130 27.26 -0.98 -6.00
N LEU A 131 26.06 -1.29 -5.51
CA LEU A 131 25.70 -2.64 -5.06
C LEU A 131 25.77 -3.66 -6.21
N LEU A 132 25.63 -3.21 -7.47
CA LEU A 132 25.86 -4.06 -8.65
C LEU A 132 27.35 -4.39 -8.89
N ARG A 133 28.29 -3.70 -8.23
CA ARG A 133 29.73 -3.97 -8.37
C ARG A 133 30.19 -5.00 -7.34
N PRO A 134 30.98 -6.01 -7.74
CA PRO A 134 31.42 -7.10 -6.84
C PRO A 134 32.27 -6.61 -5.66
N HIS A 135 33.01 -5.51 -5.82
CA HIS A 135 33.77 -4.90 -4.73
C HIS A 135 32.90 -4.37 -3.58
N ALA A 136 31.65 -3.97 -3.85
CA ALA A 136 30.72 -3.53 -2.80
C ALA A 136 30.27 -4.68 -1.91
N TRP A 137 30.21 -5.90 -2.46
CA TRP A 137 29.78 -7.10 -1.73
C TRP A 137 30.81 -7.46 -0.65
N GLY A 138 32.11 -7.23 -0.91
CA GLY A 138 33.14 -7.38 0.11
C GLY A 138 33.04 -6.39 1.28
N VAL A 139 32.39 -5.23 1.09
CA VAL A 139 32.11 -4.27 2.17
C VAL A 139 30.86 -4.68 2.95
N VAL A 140 29.82 -5.15 2.25
CA VAL A 140 28.57 -5.64 2.86
C VAL A 140 28.81 -6.94 3.65
N ALA A 141 29.64 -7.85 3.12
CA ALA A 141 30.03 -9.09 3.78
C ALA A 141 30.84 -8.81 5.06
N ARG A 142 31.76 -7.83 5.04
CA ARG A 142 32.49 -7.39 6.23
C ARG A 142 31.62 -6.69 7.28
N ALA A 143 30.42 -6.25 6.92
CA ALA A 143 29.47 -5.62 7.85
C ALA A 143 28.57 -6.63 8.58
N VAL A 144 28.65 -7.92 8.24
CA VAL A 144 27.95 -9.01 8.94
C VAL A 144 28.48 -9.14 10.37
N ARG A 145 27.58 -9.23 11.34
CA ARG A 145 27.90 -9.48 12.75
C ARG A 145 27.22 -10.76 13.24
N PRO A 146 27.78 -11.42 14.27
CA PRO A 146 27.08 -12.51 14.93
C PRO A 146 25.75 -12.01 15.53
N PRO A 147 24.74 -12.89 15.65
CA PRO A 147 23.45 -12.54 16.22
C PRO A 147 23.65 -11.97 17.63
N SER A 148 23.09 -10.78 17.88
CA SER A 148 23.28 -10.06 19.13
C SER A 148 22.02 -9.30 19.50
N ASN A 149 21.60 -9.41 20.76
CA ASN A 149 20.52 -8.61 21.34
C ASN A 149 20.96 -7.17 21.65
N LEU A 150 22.05 -6.68 21.04
CA LEU A 150 22.56 -5.31 21.19
C LEU A 150 22.87 -4.92 22.65
N GLY A 151 23.12 -5.92 23.52
CA GLY A 151 23.34 -5.74 24.96
C GLY A 151 22.07 -5.61 25.79
N VAL A 152 20.89 -5.89 25.22
CA VAL A 152 19.59 -5.83 25.89
C VAL A 152 19.27 -7.16 26.57
N LYS A 153 18.88 -7.11 27.86
CA LYS A 153 18.28 -8.25 28.55
C LYS A 153 16.83 -8.41 28.08
N LEU A 154 16.47 -9.60 27.60
CA LEU A 154 15.10 -9.91 27.19
C LEU A 154 14.11 -9.64 28.34
N PHE A 155 12.93 -9.13 28.02
CA PHE A 155 11.81 -8.84 28.94
C PHE A 155 12.02 -7.71 29.96
N ARG A 156 13.18 -7.04 29.98
CA ARG A 156 13.35 -5.80 30.76
C ARG A 156 12.91 -4.60 29.94
N LEU A 157 11.68 -4.16 30.21
CA LEU A 157 11.06 -2.97 29.63
C LEU A 157 11.54 -1.71 30.37
N GLU A 158 12.81 -1.34 30.23
CA GLU A 158 13.32 -0.07 30.75
C GLU A 158 12.75 1.09 29.90
N GLY A 159 11.60 1.65 30.31
CA GLY A 159 10.98 2.83 29.68
C GLY A 159 10.11 2.56 28.45
N VAL A 160 9.79 1.31 28.13
CA VAL A 160 8.89 0.93 27.02
C VAL A 160 7.56 0.43 27.59
N SER A 161 6.42 1.04 27.22
CA SER A 161 5.12 0.64 27.77
C SER A 161 4.70 -0.76 27.28
N PRO A 162 4.24 -1.68 28.16
CA PRO A 162 3.77 -3.01 27.76
C PRO A 162 2.62 -2.96 26.75
N GLY A 163 1.67 -2.03 26.92
CA GLY A 163 0.52 -1.88 26.03
C GLY A 163 0.91 -1.58 24.58
N PHE A 164 1.98 -0.81 24.37
CA PHE A 164 2.54 -0.58 23.02
C PHE A 164 3.02 -1.88 22.36
N LEU A 165 3.71 -2.75 23.11
CA LEU A 165 4.20 -4.02 22.58
C LEU A 165 3.05 -5.01 22.33
N VAL A 166 2.04 -5.05 23.19
CA VAL A 166 0.84 -5.88 22.99
C VAL A 166 0.13 -5.48 21.70
N ILE A 167 -0.04 -4.18 21.45
CA ILE A 167 -0.64 -3.69 20.19
C ILE A 167 0.19 -4.12 18.97
N ASN A 168 1.53 -4.04 19.05
CA ASN A 168 2.41 -4.52 17.97
C ASN A 168 2.24 -6.02 17.70
N VAL A 169 2.16 -6.85 18.75
CA VAL A 169 1.94 -8.31 18.64
C VAL A 169 0.61 -8.59 17.96
N VAL A 170 -0.48 -7.94 18.40
CA VAL A 170 -1.82 -8.13 17.84
C VAL A 170 -1.87 -7.67 16.38
N ALA A 171 -1.33 -6.48 16.08
CA ALA A 171 -1.27 -5.95 14.71
C ALA A 171 -0.52 -6.89 13.76
N THR A 172 0.61 -7.44 14.21
CA THR A 172 1.39 -8.40 13.42
C THR A 172 0.63 -9.71 13.22
N GLY A 173 -0.08 -10.20 14.24
CA GLY A 173 -0.92 -11.39 14.12
C GLY A 173 -2.04 -11.22 13.09
N ILE A 174 -2.76 -10.08 13.13
CA ILE A 174 -3.80 -9.74 12.15
C ILE A 174 -3.20 -9.64 10.74
N TRP A 175 -2.04 -8.98 10.60
CA TRP A 175 -1.34 -8.85 9.31
C TRP A 175 -0.93 -10.20 8.72
N THR A 176 -0.40 -11.10 9.57
CA THR A 176 0.10 -12.42 9.15
C THR A 176 -1.03 -13.33 8.69
N VAL A 177 -2.14 -13.33 9.43
CA VAL A 177 -3.25 -14.27 9.21
C VAL A 177 -4.29 -13.75 8.23
N GLY A 178 -4.48 -12.43 8.15
CA GLY A 178 -5.63 -11.84 7.44
C GLY A 178 -5.77 -12.30 5.99
N LEU A 179 -4.65 -12.35 5.26
CA LEU A 179 -4.64 -12.85 3.88
C LEU A 179 -4.92 -14.35 3.80
N LEU A 180 -4.27 -15.13 4.66
CA LEU A 180 -4.40 -16.59 4.63
C LEU A 180 -5.80 -17.06 5.02
N ALA A 181 -6.41 -16.42 6.01
CA ALA A 181 -7.80 -16.69 6.41
C ALA A 181 -8.79 -16.33 5.29
N ALA A 182 -8.58 -15.19 4.60
CA ALA A 182 -9.39 -14.80 3.45
C ALA A 182 -9.31 -15.81 2.29
N LEU A 183 -8.10 -16.29 2.01
CA LEU A 183 -7.87 -17.34 0.99
C LEU A 183 -8.49 -18.68 1.40
N TYR A 184 -8.45 -19.04 2.68
CA TYR A 184 -9.12 -20.25 3.16
C TYR A 184 -10.64 -20.16 2.99
N VAL A 185 -11.26 -19.04 3.42
CA VAL A 185 -12.71 -18.80 3.24
C VAL A 185 -13.09 -18.83 1.76
N SER A 186 -12.22 -18.29 0.90
CA SER A 186 -12.39 -18.31 -0.56
C SER A 186 -12.46 -19.72 -1.15
N GLY A 187 -11.72 -20.69 -0.58
CA GLY A 187 -11.80 -22.10 -0.95
C GLY A 187 -12.98 -22.83 -0.31
N MET A 188 -13.31 -22.47 0.94
CA MET A 188 -14.39 -23.09 1.71
C MET A 188 -15.78 -22.80 1.13
N ASN A 189 -15.99 -21.58 0.63
CA ASN A 189 -17.29 -21.13 0.12
C ASN A 189 -17.18 -20.63 -1.34
N PRO A 190 -17.36 -21.52 -2.33
CA PRO A 190 -17.27 -21.17 -3.75
C PRO A 190 -18.22 -20.04 -4.21
N LYS A 191 -19.37 -19.89 -3.54
CA LYS A 191 -20.40 -18.90 -3.86
C LYS A 191 -19.93 -17.45 -3.75
N PHE A 192 -18.94 -17.16 -2.90
CA PHE A 192 -18.40 -15.81 -2.69
C PHE A 192 -16.88 -15.84 -2.60
N ALA A 193 -16.26 -16.71 -3.41
CA ALA A 193 -14.84 -16.99 -3.39
C ALA A 193 -13.99 -15.74 -3.64
N ILE A 194 -14.32 -14.93 -4.66
CA ILE A 194 -13.53 -13.75 -5.00
C ILE A 194 -13.75 -12.64 -3.99
N THR A 195 -14.98 -12.44 -3.51
CA THR A 195 -15.27 -11.51 -2.41
C THR A 195 -14.44 -11.83 -1.17
N ALA A 196 -14.45 -13.08 -0.73
CA ALA A 196 -13.68 -13.53 0.42
C ALA A 196 -12.17 -13.31 0.23
N GLY A 197 -11.63 -13.64 -0.94
CA GLY A 197 -10.22 -13.43 -1.25
C GLY A 197 -9.81 -11.95 -1.21
N LEU A 198 -10.65 -11.05 -1.73
CA LEU A 198 -10.39 -9.61 -1.78
C LEU A 198 -10.56 -8.92 -0.42
N LEU A 199 -11.33 -9.49 0.51
CA LEU A 199 -11.43 -8.98 1.90
C LEU A 199 -10.07 -8.99 2.63
N SER A 200 -9.10 -9.77 2.16
CA SER A 200 -7.71 -9.72 2.66
C SER A 200 -7.11 -8.31 2.62
N GLY A 201 -7.45 -7.51 1.60
CA GLY A 201 -7.01 -6.11 1.48
C GLY A 201 -7.54 -5.20 2.59
N LEU A 202 -8.76 -5.46 3.07
CA LEU A 202 -9.36 -4.73 4.18
C LEU A 202 -8.73 -5.13 5.52
N VAL A 203 -8.51 -6.42 5.75
CA VAL A 203 -7.89 -6.92 6.98
C VAL A 203 -6.44 -6.41 7.12
N THR A 204 -5.66 -6.47 6.04
CA THR A 204 -4.30 -5.89 6.00
C THR A 204 -4.33 -4.37 6.16
N GLY A 205 -5.37 -3.71 5.65
CA GLY A 205 -5.66 -2.30 5.89
C GLY A 205 -5.83 -1.96 7.36
N VAL A 206 -6.68 -2.70 8.08
CA VAL A 206 -6.88 -2.53 9.52
C VAL A 206 -5.57 -2.68 10.28
N ALA A 207 -4.78 -3.72 9.99
CA ALA A 207 -3.47 -3.88 10.60
C ALA A 207 -2.52 -2.70 10.28
N ALA A 208 -2.53 -2.19 9.05
CA ALA A 208 -1.76 -1.00 8.68
C ALA A 208 -2.15 0.25 9.49
N ILE A 209 -3.46 0.46 9.73
CA ILE A 209 -3.95 1.55 10.58
C ILE A 209 -3.45 1.34 12.01
N ILE A 210 -3.50 0.11 12.53
CA ILE A 210 -3.04 -0.18 13.89
C ILE A 210 -1.55 0.19 14.05
N PHE A 211 -0.71 -0.19 13.07
CA PHE A 211 0.69 0.23 13.06
C PHE A 211 0.84 1.75 13.00
N SER A 212 0.18 2.40 12.04
CA SER A 212 0.26 3.84 11.77
C SER A 212 -0.20 4.72 12.95
N VAL A 213 -1.24 4.31 13.67
CA VAL A 213 -1.87 5.13 14.71
C VAL A 213 -1.28 4.88 16.09
N TRP A 214 -0.91 3.62 16.42
CA TRP A 214 -0.49 3.28 17.79
C TRP A 214 0.98 2.85 17.91
N VAL A 215 1.54 2.16 16.93
CA VAL A 215 2.89 1.59 17.03
C VAL A 215 3.94 2.59 16.51
N ASP A 216 3.80 3.03 15.26
CA ASP A 216 4.78 3.88 14.59
C ASP A 216 5.01 5.23 15.28
N PRO A 217 3.99 5.96 15.74
CA PRO A 217 4.19 7.24 16.41
C PRO A 217 4.96 7.11 17.73
N LYS A 218 4.66 6.07 18.51
CA LYS A 218 5.37 5.82 19.78
C LYS A 218 6.83 5.46 19.57
N ALA A 219 7.10 4.62 18.57
CA ALA A 219 8.48 4.23 18.27
C ALA A 219 9.28 5.38 17.60
N ALA A 220 8.62 6.26 16.84
CA ALA A 220 9.21 7.51 16.35
C ALA A 220 9.54 8.45 17.52
N LEU A 221 8.60 8.69 18.44
CA LEU A 221 8.81 9.54 19.62
C LEU A 221 10.02 9.10 20.45
N ILE A 222 10.18 7.79 20.70
CA ILE A 222 11.36 7.27 21.42
C ILE A 222 12.66 7.58 20.66
N THR A 223 12.63 7.53 19.32
CA THR A 223 13.80 7.84 18.49
C THR A 223 14.13 9.33 18.56
N ASP A 224 13.13 10.20 18.47
CA ASP A 224 13.29 11.65 18.52
C ASP A 224 13.81 12.13 19.89
N LEU A 225 13.29 11.56 20.98
CA LEU A 225 13.75 11.87 22.34
C LEU A 225 15.21 11.45 22.58
N VAL A 226 15.66 10.35 21.98
CA VAL A 226 17.07 9.95 22.00
C VAL A 226 17.92 10.89 21.16
N GLU A 227 17.45 11.30 19.98
CA GLU A 227 18.16 12.26 19.13
C GLU A 227 18.34 13.62 19.80
N ARG A 228 17.35 14.07 20.57
CA ARG A 228 17.41 15.30 21.39
C ARG A 228 18.30 15.17 22.64
N GLY A 229 18.79 13.96 22.94
CA GLY A 229 19.57 13.68 24.15
C GLY A 229 18.75 13.59 25.44
N GLU A 230 17.42 13.58 25.36
CA GLU A 230 16.51 13.47 26.52
C GLU A 230 16.42 12.02 27.04
N LEU A 231 16.64 11.03 26.17
CA LEU A 231 16.66 9.61 26.50
C LEU A 231 17.99 8.94 26.09
N PRO A 232 18.43 7.88 26.79
CA PRO A 232 19.67 7.19 26.43
C PRO A 232 19.51 6.37 25.14
N GLU A 233 20.56 6.28 24.32
CA GLU A 233 20.59 5.45 23.09
C GLU A 233 20.23 3.97 23.32
N LYS A 234 20.42 3.48 24.55
CA LYS A 234 20.01 2.14 24.96
C LYS A 234 18.52 1.91 24.73
N GLN A 235 17.67 2.93 24.91
CA GLN A 235 16.22 2.80 24.80
C GLN A 235 15.75 2.53 23.36
N VAL A 236 16.37 3.15 22.36
CA VAL A 236 16.09 2.82 20.94
C VAL A 236 16.47 1.38 20.61
N ARG A 237 17.58 0.87 21.17
CA ARG A 237 17.98 -0.54 21.02
C ARG A 237 16.99 -1.48 21.70
N ILE A 238 16.53 -1.16 22.90
CA ILE A 238 15.52 -1.93 23.64
C ILE A 238 14.22 -2.00 22.82
N THR A 239 13.72 -0.87 22.35
CA THR A 239 12.53 -0.79 21.51
C THR A 239 12.68 -1.63 20.24
N ALA A 240 13.83 -1.55 19.57
CA ALA A 240 14.06 -2.33 18.35
C ALA A 240 14.03 -3.85 18.59
N VAL A 241 14.72 -4.33 19.64
CA VAL A 241 14.71 -5.76 19.99
C VAL A 241 13.30 -6.24 20.35
N HIS A 242 12.57 -5.48 21.18
CA HIS A 242 11.22 -5.88 21.60
C HIS A 242 10.18 -5.78 20.49
N LEU A 243 10.33 -4.87 19.53
CA LEU A 243 9.47 -4.82 18.34
C LEU A 243 9.69 -6.03 17.43
N VAL A 244 10.95 -6.38 17.15
CA VAL A 244 11.26 -7.58 16.33
C VAL A 244 10.79 -8.86 17.03
N MET A 245 10.98 -8.97 18.33
CA MET A 245 10.41 -10.06 19.13
C MET A 245 8.89 -10.04 19.12
N GLY A 246 8.28 -8.86 19.22
CA GLY A 246 6.83 -8.69 19.12
C GLY A 246 6.29 -9.17 17.78
N ASN A 247 7.02 -8.94 16.69
CA ASN A 247 6.63 -9.44 15.38
C ASN A 247 6.67 -10.97 15.32
N LEU A 248 7.73 -11.59 15.85
CA LEU A 248 7.84 -13.06 15.97
C LEU A 248 6.67 -13.64 16.79
N VAL A 249 6.42 -13.08 17.97
CA VAL A 249 5.31 -13.50 18.84
C VAL A 249 3.96 -13.29 18.16
N GLY A 250 3.79 -12.19 17.43
CA GLY A 250 2.60 -11.91 16.65
C GLY A 250 2.37 -12.91 15.51
N SER A 251 3.42 -13.31 14.79
CA SER A 251 3.32 -14.36 13.77
C SER A 251 2.93 -15.72 14.38
N LEU A 252 3.46 -16.06 15.58
CA LEU A 252 3.07 -17.27 16.31
C LEU A 252 1.62 -17.20 16.84
N LEU A 253 1.20 -16.04 17.33
CA LEU A 253 -0.19 -15.76 17.69
C LEU A 253 -1.13 -15.95 16.49
N GLY A 254 -0.59 -15.83 15.28
CA GLY A 254 -1.29 -16.11 14.04
C GLY A 254 -1.91 -17.52 13.96
N PHE A 255 -1.27 -18.55 14.53
CA PHE A 255 -1.85 -19.89 14.57
C PHE A 255 -3.19 -19.94 15.33
N PHE A 256 -3.29 -19.21 16.44
CA PHE A 256 -4.51 -19.13 17.24
C PHE A 256 -5.54 -18.20 16.61
N LEU A 257 -5.08 -17.10 16.00
CA LEU A 257 -5.96 -16.14 15.34
C LEU A 257 -6.60 -16.69 14.06
N LEU A 258 -6.00 -17.68 13.39
CA LEU A 258 -6.48 -18.21 12.11
C LEU A 258 -7.95 -18.61 12.16
N THR A 259 -8.36 -19.41 13.15
CA THR A 259 -9.74 -19.88 13.27
C THR A 259 -10.73 -18.74 13.52
N SER A 260 -10.36 -17.77 14.36
CA SER A 260 -11.18 -16.59 14.64
C SER A 260 -11.29 -15.68 13.42
N ALA A 261 -10.19 -15.49 12.69
CA ALA A 261 -10.13 -14.68 11.48
C ALA A 261 -11.00 -15.27 10.36
N ILE A 262 -10.99 -16.61 10.19
CA ILE A 262 -11.85 -17.30 9.22
C ILE A 262 -13.33 -16.96 9.48
N LYS A 263 -13.81 -17.05 10.73
CA LYS A 263 -15.20 -16.74 11.09
C LYS A 263 -15.58 -15.29 10.79
N VAL A 264 -14.69 -14.34 11.12
CA VAL A 264 -14.94 -12.91 10.89
C VAL A 264 -14.98 -12.60 9.39
N ILE A 265 -14.07 -13.17 8.61
CA ILE A 265 -14.01 -12.93 7.16
C ILE A 265 -15.18 -13.62 6.46
N GLU A 266 -15.57 -14.82 6.89
CA GLU A 266 -16.76 -15.50 6.39
C GLU A 266 -18.03 -14.67 6.62
N PHE A 267 -18.23 -14.16 7.85
CA PHE A 267 -19.35 -13.28 8.17
C PHE A 267 -19.36 -12.02 7.28
N ALA A 268 -18.21 -11.38 7.11
CA ALA A 268 -18.08 -10.20 6.25
C ALA A 268 -18.36 -10.53 4.78
N ALA A 269 -17.86 -11.67 4.27
CA ALA A 269 -18.07 -12.12 2.91
C ALA A 269 -19.55 -12.39 2.63
N HIS A 270 -20.26 -13.02 3.58
CA HIS A 270 -21.70 -13.26 3.46
C HIS A 270 -22.50 -11.96 3.36
N ARG A 271 -22.23 -10.99 4.25
CA ARG A 271 -22.88 -9.66 4.24
C ARG A 271 -22.64 -8.90 2.94
N MET A 272 -21.42 -8.99 2.40
CA MET A 272 -21.08 -8.35 1.12
C MET A 272 -21.70 -9.08 -0.08
N ALA A 273 -21.81 -10.41 -0.03
CA ALA A 273 -22.43 -11.20 -1.08
C ALA A 273 -23.95 -10.99 -1.16
N GLU A 274 -24.64 -10.91 0.00
CA GLU A 274 -26.07 -10.54 0.06
C GLU A 274 -26.33 -9.16 -0.55
N SER A 275 -25.39 -8.23 -0.39
CA SER A 275 -25.47 -6.90 -1.01
C SER A 275 -25.19 -6.92 -2.52
N GLY A 276 -24.64 -8.02 -3.05
CA GLY A 276 -24.27 -8.17 -4.45
C GLY A 276 -25.47 -8.15 -5.41
N ASP A 277 -26.61 -8.68 -4.98
CA ASP A 277 -27.88 -8.68 -5.74
C ASP A 277 -28.33 -7.23 -6.02
N GLY A 278 -28.45 -6.42 -4.96
CA GLY A 278 -28.77 -4.99 -5.08
C GLY A 278 -27.69 -4.16 -5.79
N MET A 279 -26.42 -4.59 -5.76
CA MET A 279 -25.32 -3.91 -6.46
C MET A 279 -25.34 -4.15 -7.98
N GLN A 280 -25.88 -5.27 -8.45
CA GLN A 280 -26.08 -5.48 -9.89
C GLN A 280 -27.31 -4.74 -10.40
N GLU A 281 -28.37 -4.65 -9.58
CA GLU A 281 -29.57 -3.87 -9.91
C GLU A 281 -29.28 -2.36 -9.92
N SER A 282 -28.40 -1.86 -9.04
CA SER A 282 -27.98 -0.46 -9.01
C SER A 282 -26.46 -0.35 -8.99
N LEU A 283 -25.87 -0.07 -10.15
CA LEU A 283 -24.44 0.23 -10.29
C LEU A 283 -24.04 1.58 -9.68
N LEU A 284 -25.03 2.42 -9.34
CA LEU A 284 -24.84 3.80 -8.92
C LEU A 284 -23.95 3.94 -7.66
N PRO A 285 -24.10 3.15 -6.58
CA PRO A 285 -23.25 3.28 -5.39
C PRO A 285 -21.79 2.98 -5.69
N LEU A 286 -21.50 1.98 -6.52
CA LEU A 286 -20.14 1.63 -6.92
C LEU A 286 -19.54 2.67 -7.85
N LEU A 287 -20.33 3.19 -8.79
CA LEU A 287 -19.91 4.28 -9.66
C LEU A 287 -19.60 5.54 -8.86
N LEU A 288 -20.46 5.92 -7.90
CA LEU A 288 -20.25 7.06 -7.02
C LEU A 288 -19.06 6.86 -6.09
N LEU A 289 -18.87 5.64 -5.55
CA LEU A 289 -17.69 5.30 -4.78
C LEU A 289 -16.41 5.45 -5.63
N ASN A 290 -16.46 4.95 -6.87
CA ASN A 290 -15.37 5.06 -7.86
C ASN A 290 -15.11 6.54 -8.25
N LEU A 291 -16.15 7.35 -8.34
CA LEU A 291 -16.05 8.79 -8.56
C LEU A 291 -15.38 9.48 -7.37
N CYS A 292 -15.85 9.21 -6.15
CA CYS A 292 -15.37 9.84 -4.92
C CYS A 292 -13.90 9.51 -4.62
N PHE A 293 -13.47 8.24 -4.74
CA PHE A 293 -12.07 7.92 -4.48
C PHE A 293 -11.14 8.58 -5.53
N THR A 294 -11.54 8.62 -6.81
CA THR A 294 -10.74 9.25 -7.87
C THR A 294 -10.68 10.76 -7.68
N LEU A 295 -11.80 11.38 -7.29
CA LEU A 295 -11.88 12.78 -6.94
C LEU A 295 -10.92 13.11 -5.78
N LEU A 296 -10.94 12.33 -4.70
CA LEU A 296 -10.04 12.51 -3.56
C LEU A 296 -8.58 12.28 -3.96
N ALA A 297 -8.28 11.28 -4.78
CA ALA A 297 -6.93 11.01 -5.29
C ALA A 297 -6.38 12.20 -6.10
N SER A 298 -7.23 12.90 -6.85
CA SER A 298 -6.85 14.09 -7.63
C SER A 298 -6.38 15.27 -6.75
N THR A 299 -6.83 15.33 -5.49
CA THR A 299 -6.45 16.40 -4.55
C THR A 299 -4.97 16.39 -4.19
N THR A 300 -4.26 15.29 -4.46
CA THR A 300 -2.80 15.17 -4.36
C THR A 300 -2.08 16.26 -5.15
N TYR A 301 -2.60 16.63 -6.32
CA TYR A 301 -2.00 17.67 -7.15
C TYR A 301 -2.30 19.07 -6.58
N SER A 302 -3.51 19.29 -6.07
CA SER A 302 -3.88 20.52 -5.37
C SER A 302 -3.03 20.77 -4.13
N SER A 303 -2.75 19.73 -3.34
CA SER A 303 -1.91 19.85 -2.13
C SER A 303 -0.49 20.32 -2.43
N ARG A 304 0.10 19.84 -3.54
CA ARG A 304 1.44 20.24 -4.02
C ARG A 304 1.47 21.70 -4.47
N VAL A 305 0.40 22.20 -5.09
CA VAL A 305 0.27 23.63 -5.43
C VAL A 305 0.15 24.48 -4.17
N SER A 306 -0.73 24.11 -3.24
CA SER A 306 -0.91 24.81 -1.96
C SER A 306 0.36 24.82 -1.12
N ALA A 307 1.17 23.75 -1.15
CA ALA A 307 2.47 23.68 -0.48
C ALA A 307 3.43 24.79 -0.92
N VAL A 308 3.45 25.11 -2.22
CA VAL A 308 4.30 26.16 -2.80
C VAL A 308 3.73 27.54 -2.51
N VAL A 309 2.43 27.75 -2.76
CA VAL A 309 1.75 29.04 -2.55
C VAL A 309 1.84 29.49 -1.09
N THR A 310 1.66 28.56 -0.15
CA THR A 310 1.74 28.88 1.29
C THR A 310 3.17 28.83 1.84
N ARG A 311 4.15 28.35 1.05
CA ARG A 311 5.53 28.04 1.46
C ARG A 311 5.62 27.12 2.69
N ARG A 312 4.62 26.26 2.91
CA ARG A 312 4.48 25.39 4.09
C ARG A 312 4.38 23.93 3.68
N VAL A 313 5.47 23.42 3.12
CA VAL A 313 5.54 22.05 2.57
C VAL A 313 5.19 20.98 3.61
N ALA A 314 5.72 21.09 4.84
CA ALA A 314 5.50 20.09 5.89
C ALA A 314 4.01 19.99 6.30
N THR A 315 3.35 21.12 6.54
CA THR A 315 1.92 21.15 6.89
C THR A 315 1.06 20.65 5.72
N ALA A 316 1.37 21.04 4.48
CA ALA A 316 0.66 20.58 3.30
C ALA A 316 0.78 19.06 3.10
N VAL A 317 1.98 18.50 3.31
CA VAL A 317 2.21 17.04 3.26
C VAL A 317 1.39 16.32 4.34
N ALA A 318 1.31 16.88 5.55
CA ALA A 318 0.53 16.28 6.62
C ALA A 318 -0.99 16.27 6.32
N VAL A 319 -1.52 17.37 5.75
CA VAL A 319 -2.92 17.42 5.28
C VAL A 319 -3.17 16.44 4.13
N TYR A 320 -2.23 16.35 3.18
CA TYR A 320 -2.31 15.36 2.10
C TYR A 320 -2.35 13.93 2.63
N ASN A 321 -1.46 13.58 3.57
CA ASN A 321 -1.41 12.24 4.15
C ASN A 321 -2.73 11.85 4.82
N LEU A 322 -3.46 12.81 5.40
CA LEU A 322 -4.79 12.60 5.95
C LEU A 322 -5.81 12.23 4.87
N PHE A 323 -5.94 13.04 3.82
CA PHE A 323 -6.86 12.74 2.72
C PHE A 323 -6.51 11.42 2.04
N PHE A 324 -5.21 11.18 1.83
CA PHE A 324 -4.71 9.93 1.26
C PHE A 324 -5.07 8.72 2.12
N LEU A 325 -5.01 8.84 3.46
CA LEU A 325 -5.45 7.77 4.37
C LEU A 325 -6.93 7.44 4.15
N VAL A 326 -7.80 8.45 4.07
CA VAL A 326 -9.24 8.24 3.83
C VAL A 326 -9.48 7.58 2.47
N THR A 327 -8.83 8.06 1.41
CA THR A 327 -8.91 7.45 0.08
C THR A 327 -8.46 6.00 0.09
N ARG A 328 -7.36 5.70 0.79
CA ARG A 328 -6.82 4.34 0.89
C ARG A 328 -7.80 3.41 1.60
N LEU A 329 -8.44 3.84 2.68
CA LEU A 329 -9.46 3.04 3.37
C LEU A 329 -10.67 2.78 2.48
N ALA A 330 -11.18 3.81 1.80
CA ALA A 330 -12.29 3.64 0.86
C ALA A 330 -11.96 2.65 -0.27
N SER A 331 -10.74 2.71 -0.81
CA SER A 331 -10.29 1.81 -1.89
C SER A 331 -10.25 0.33 -1.48
N GLN A 332 -10.06 0.03 -0.19
CA GLN A 332 -10.06 -1.34 0.32
C GLN A 332 -11.45 -1.97 0.38
N PHE A 333 -12.51 -1.16 0.49
CA PHE A 333 -13.89 -1.62 0.38
C PHE A 333 -14.34 -1.82 -1.06
N TYR A 334 -13.77 -1.06 -2.00
CA TYR A 334 -14.15 -1.10 -3.40
C TYR A 334 -13.85 -2.45 -4.07
N ALA A 335 -12.68 -3.05 -3.83
CA ALA A 335 -12.30 -4.31 -4.48
C ALA A 335 -13.20 -5.50 -4.09
N PRO A 336 -13.50 -5.78 -2.80
CA PRO A 336 -14.42 -6.86 -2.44
C PRO A 336 -15.84 -6.65 -2.97
N ALA A 337 -16.29 -5.40 -3.11
CA ALA A 337 -17.60 -5.10 -3.69
C ALA A 337 -17.69 -5.46 -5.18
N LEU A 338 -16.61 -5.20 -5.96
CA LEU A 338 -16.51 -5.71 -7.34
C LEU A 338 -16.46 -7.24 -7.38
N GLY A 339 -15.79 -7.87 -6.41
CA GLY A 339 -15.77 -9.33 -6.24
C GLY A 339 -17.17 -9.90 -6.06
N ALA A 340 -18.00 -9.27 -5.21
CA ALA A 340 -19.38 -9.70 -4.94
C ALA A 340 -20.25 -9.66 -6.20
N MET A 341 -20.11 -8.62 -7.03
CA MET A 341 -20.81 -8.53 -8.31
C MET A 341 -20.42 -9.66 -9.27
N ARG A 342 -19.12 -10.00 -9.33
CA ARG A 342 -18.63 -11.12 -10.14
C ARG A 342 -19.17 -12.44 -9.63
N ASP A 343 -19.08 -12.69 -8.32
CA ASP A 343 -19.50 -13.94 -7.71
C ASP A 343 -21.00 -14.19 -7.87
N PHE A 344 -21.82 -13.14 -7.72
CA PHE A 344 -23.24 -13.19 -8.03
C PHE A 344 -23.51 -13.50 -9.52
N THR A 345 -22.79 -12.83 -10.44
CA THR A 345 -22.98 -13.05 -11.89
C THR A 345 -22.60 -14.48 -12.31
N VAL A 346 -21.52 -15.03 -11.77
CA VAL A 346 -21.08 -16.40 -12.06
C VAL A 346 -21.99 -17.45 -11.40
N GLY A 347 -22.56 -17.15 -10.23
CA GLY A 347 -23.52 -18.00 -9.54
C GLY A 347 -24.93 -17.97 -10.12
N SER A 348 -25.28 -16.89 -10.82
CA SER A 348 -26.59 -16.74 -11.46
C SER A 348 -26.63 -17.42 -12.83
N LYS A 349 -27.72 -18.15 -13.12
CA LYS A 349 -27.96 -18.76 -14.43
C LYS A 349 -28.43 -17.75 -15.49
N THR A 350 -28.86 -16.56 -15.09
CA THR A 350 -29.48 -15.55 -15.96
C THR A 350 -28.54 -14.43 -16.38
N ALA A 351 -27.48 -14.17 -15.61
CA ALA A 351 -26.56 -13.07 -15.86
C ALA A 351 -25.43 -13.49 -16.81
N THR A 352 -25.22 -12.73 -17.88
CA THR A 352 -24.18 -13.03 -18.88
C THR A 352 -22.86 -12.36 -18.49
N LEU A 353 -21.72 -13.03 -18.74
CA LEU A 353 -20.38 -12.45 -18.58
C LEU A 353 -20.20 -11.12 -19.33
N GLN A 354 -20.90 -10.92 -20.44
CA GLN A 354 -20.89 -9.65 -21.17
C GLN A 354 -21.57 -8.51 -20.40
N GLN A 355 -22.62 -8.81 -19.62
CA GLN A 355 -23.25 -7.82 -18.74
C GLN A 355 -22.29 -7.40 -17.62
N LEU A 356 -21.54 -8.34 -17.05
CA LEU A 356 -20.49 -8.04 -16.05
C LEU A 356 -19.41 -7.10 -16.61
N ALA A 357 -18.93 -7.37 -17.83
CA ALA A 357 -17.96 -6.51 -18.51
C ALA A 357 -18.49 -5.08 -18.69
N HIS A 358 -19.73 -4.95 -19.15
CA HIS A 358 -20.39 -3.66 -19.33
C HIS A 358 -20.58 -2.93 -17.99
N SER A 359 -21.00 -3.63 -16.93
CA SER A 359 -21.09 -3.07 -15.58
C SER A 359 -19.75 -2.54 -15.09
N PHE A 360 -18.66 -3.28 -15.29
CA PHE A 360 -17.32 -2.81 -14.92
C PHE A 360 -16.86 -1.60 -15.74
N GLN A 361 -17.15 -1.54 -17.04
CA GLN A 361 -16.87 -0.37 -17.86
C GLN A 361 -17.64 0.87 -17.37
N TRP A 362 -18.92 0.72 -17.00
CA TRP A 362 -19.68 1.79 -16.36
C TRP A 362 -19.08 2.23 -15.03
N ILE A 363 -18.63 1.31 -14.19
CA ILE A 363 -17.98 1.67 -12.93
C ILE A 363 -16.66 2.41 -13.22
N ILE A 364 -15.83 1.95 -14.16
CA ILE A 364 -14.59 2.63 -14.58
C ILE A 364 -14.90 4.05 -15.10
N SER A 365 -16.04 4.28 -15.73
CA SER A 365 -16.46 5.62 -16.18
C SER A 365 -16.65 6.58 -15.01
N GLY A 366 -17.02 6.05 -13.83
CA GLY A 366 -17.06 6.81 -12.58
C GLY A 366 -15.70 7.42 -12.22
N ALA A 367 -14.59 6.73 -12.49
CA ALA A 367 -13.26 7.30 -12.32
C ALA A 367 -12.95 8.40 -13.33
N ALA A 368 -13.43 8.29 -14.58
CA ALA A 368 -13.31 9.37 -15.56
C ALA A 368 -14.08 10.63 -15.12
N TRP A 369 -15.31 10.47 -14.64
CA TRP A 369 -16.09 11.56 -14.06
C TRP A 369 -15.44 12.14 -12.80
N GLY A 370 -14.89 11.30 -11.92
CA GLY A 370 -14.17 11.74 -10.73
C GLY A 370 -12.91 12.53 -11.05
N ALA A 371 -12.13 12.09 -12.05
CA ALA A 371 -10.94 12.80 -12.51
C ALA A 371 -11.31 14.13 -13.20
N LEU A 372 -12.39 14.16 -13.98
CA LEU A 372 -12.89 15.37 -14.62
C LEU A 372 -13.36 16.39 -13.57
N LEU A 373 -14.17 15.96 -12.61
CA LEU A 373 -14.62 16.79 -11.49
C LEU A 373 -13.42 17.28 -10.67
N GLY A 374 -12.43 16.41 -10.42
CA GLY A 374 -11.18 16.79 -9.78
C GLY A 374 -10.48 17.91 -10.51
N TRP A 375 -10.30 17.76 -11.82
CA TRP A 375 -9.66 18.76 -12.67
C TRP A 375 -10.44 20.09 -12.69
N LEU A 376 -11.77 20.03 -12.77
CA LEU A 376 -12.64 21.20 -12.78
C LEU A 376 -12.63 21.93 -11.43
N LEU A 377 -12.63 21.19 -10.32
CA LEU A 377 -12.64 21.69 -8.94
C LEU A 377 -11.23 21.94 -8.38
N MET A 378 -10.18 21.79 -9.19
CA MET A 378 -8.80 22.01 -8.78
C MET A 378 -8.58 23.36 -8.06
N PRO A 379 -9.11 24.51 -8.55
CA PRO A 379 -8.94 25.78 -7.87
C PRO A 379 -9.61 25.81 -6.48
N SER A 380 -10.80 25.22 -6.36
CA SER A 380 -11.51 25.10 -5.08
C SER A 380 -10.72 24.25 -4.08
N PHE A 381 -10.18 23.11 -4.54
CA PHE A 381 -9.35 22.27 -3.68
C PHE A 381 -8.09 22.99 -3.21
N ILE A 382 -7.42 23.78 -4.07
CA ILE A 382 -6.24 24.56 -3.66
C ILE A 382 -6.59 25.52 -2.52
N GLU A 383 -7.73 26.23 -2.61
CA GLU A 383 -8.16 27.16 -1.56
C GLU A 383 -8.58 26.45 -0.27
N ILE A 384 -9.23 25.29 -0.37
CA ILE A 384 -9.54 24.45 0.79
C ILE A 384 -8.24 24.02 1.48
N TYR A 385 -7.24 23.56 0.73
CA TYR A 385 -5.93 23.20 1.30
C TYR A 385 -5.24 24.41 1.94
N ASN A 386 -5.27 25.58 1.30
CA ASN A 386 -4.71 26.80 1.87
C ASN A 386 -5.38 27.16 3.20
N TRP A 387 -6.72 27.09 3.26
CA TRP A 387 -7.48 27.34 4.48
C TRP A 387 -7.13 26.34 5.59
N ILE A 388 -7.05 25.03 5.28
CA ILE A 388 -6.65 24.01 6.26
C ILE A 388 -5.24 24.29 6.77
N ILE A 389 -4.28 24.61 5.89
CA ILE A 389 -2.89 24.89 6.26
C ILE A 389 -2.81 26.10 7.19
N VAL A 390 -3.56 27.17 6.93
CA VAL A 390 -3.60 28.37 7.78
C VAL A 390 -4.21 28.04 9.14
N LYS A 391 -5.38 27.40 9.17
CA LYS A 391 -6.06 27.02 10.43
C LYS A 391 -5.28 26.02 11.27
N THR A 392 -4.49 25.16 10.63
CA THR A 392 -3.61 24.21 11.34
C THR A 392 -2.51 24.92 12.10
N GLN A 393 -2.04 26.07 11.61
CA GLN A 393 -1.06 26.84 12.33
C GLN A 393 -1.65 27.60 13.51
N GLU A 394 -2.84 28.18 13.35
CA GLU A 394 -3.53 28.88 14.44
C GLU A 394 -3.82 27.96 15.63
N ARG A 395 -4.09 26.66 15.38
CA ARG A 395 -4.48 25.68 16.40
C ARG A 395 -3.38 24.68 16.78
N GLU A 396 -2.20 24.80 16.14
CA GLU A 396 -1.03 23.91 16.28
C GLU A 396 -1.29 22.40 16.13
N SER A 397 -2.50 22.00 15.72
CA SER A 397 -2.95 20.61 15.71
C SER A 397 -3.92 20.35 14.57
N LEU A 398 -3.51 19.46 13.66
CA LEU A 398 -4.35 18.98 12.55
C LEU A 398 -5.68 18.35 13.02
N PRO A 399 -5.71 17.51 14.07
CA PRO A 399 -6.97 16.92 14.56
C PRO A 399 -8.00 17.96 14.98
N SER A 400 -7.56 19.06 15.61
CA SER A 400 -8.46 20.13 16.05
C SER A 400 -9.08 20.89 14.89
N VAL A 401 -8.34 21.06 13.78
CA VAL A 401 -8.90 21.66 12.54
C VAL A 401 -9.91 20.74 11.88
N ILE A 402 -9.73 19.42 11.95
CA ILE A 402 -10.69 18.46 11.43
C ILE A 402 -12.00 18.51 12.23
N LEU A 403 -11.92 18.48 13.55
CA LEU A 403 -13.09 18.62 14.42
C LEU A 403 -13.80 19.95 14.14
N TYR A 404 -13.05 21.03 13.93
CA TYR A 404 -13.58 22.34 13.55
C TYR A 404 -14.28 22.33 12.18
N ALA A 405 -13.71 21.64 11.17
CA ALA A 405 -14.30 21.50 9.83
C ALA A 405 -15.52 20.57 9.78
N LEU A 406 -15.58 19.58 10.68
CA LEU A 406 -16.74 18.69 10.82
C LEU A 406 -17.94 19.37 11.47
N CYS A 407 -17.73 20.46 12.23
CA CYS A 407 -18.82 21.25 12.81
C CYS A 407 -19.61 21.98 11.69
N PRO A 408 -20.93 21.74 11.56
CA PRO A 408 -21.75 22.35 10.50
C PRO A 408 -21.76 23.88 10.52
N PHE A 409 -21.54 24.49 11.69
CA PHE A 409 -21.49 25.94 11.88
C PHE A 409 -20.37 26.62 11.07
N HIS A 410 -19.26 25.93 10.81
CA HIS A 410 -18.10 26.49 10.09
C HIS A 410 -18.09 26.18 8.59
N TRP A 411 -19.10 25.47 8.07
CA TRP A 411 -19.19 25.17 6.63
C TRP A 411 -19.34 26.43 5.78
N GLY A 412 -19.85 27.53 6.34
CA GLY A 412 -19.87 28.82 5.66
C GLY A 412 -18.48 29.32 5.25
N GLU A 413 -17.44 29.06 6.06
CA GLU A 413 -16.04 29.38 5.70
C GLU A 413 -15.53 28.47 4.59
N LEU A 414 -15.86 27.17 4.65
CA LEU A 414 -15.47 26.20 3.63
C LEU A 414 -16.14 26.47 2.28
N LEU A 415 -17.42 26.84 2.28
CA LEU A 415 -18.16 27.20 1.06
C LEU A 415 -17.60 28.45 0.39
N ARG A 416 -16.99 29.37 1.15
CA ARG A 416 -16.28 30.54 0.59
C ARG A 416 -14.99 30.17 -0.14
N CYS A 417 -14.43 28.98 0.11
CA CYS A 417 -13.27 28.47 -0.65
C CYS A 417 -13.65 27.94 -2.04
N LEU A 418 -14.94 27.77 -2.34
CA LEU A 418 -15.38 27.32 -3.66
C LEU A 418 -15.13 28.40 -4.70
N ARG A 419 -14.24 28.10 -5.65
CA ARG A 419 -13.98 28.95 -6.82
C ARG A 419 -14.57 28.35 -8.08
N ARG A 420 -14.83 29.23 -9.06
CA ARG A 420 -15.17 28.79 -10.41
C ARG A 420 -14.00 28.06 -11.07
N PRO A 421 -14.27 27.14 -12.01
CA PRO A 421 -13.22 26.48 -12.77
C PRO A 421 -12.34 27.52 -13.47
N SER A 422 -11.03 27.42 -13.29
CA SER A 422 -10.07 28.38 -13.82
C SER A 422 -8.81 27.64 -14.23
N THR A 423 -8.17 28.12 -15.30
CA THR A 423 -6.86 27.64 -15.78
C THR A 423 -5.70 28.09 -14.88
N LEU A 424 -5.98 28.63 -13.68
CA LEU A 424 -4.97 29.10 -12.71
C LEU A 424 -3.98 30.14 -13.29
N GLY A 425 -4.36 30.81 -14.40
CA GLY A 425 -3.52 31.77 -15.12
C GLY A 425 -2.44 31.15 -16.02
N ILE A 426 -2.56 29.86 -16.36
CA ILE A 426 -1.57 29.12 -17.16
C ILE A 426 -1.70 29.47 -18.65
N ALA A 427 -0.59 29.84 -19.30
CA ALA A 427 -0.53 30.03 -20.74
C ALA A 427 -0.16 28.73 -21.48
N LEU A 428 -0.54 28.60 -22.76
CA LEU A 428 -0.16 27.45 -23.60
C LEU A 428 1.37 27.28 -23.74
N ALA A 429 2.13 28.39 -23.65
CA ALA A 429 3.59 28.36 -23.71
C ALA A 429 4.20 27.62 -22.51
N ASP A 430 3.58 27.69 -21.33
CA ASP A 430 4.07 27.04 -20.11
C ASP A 430 3.84 25.52 -20.17
N VAL A 431 2.74 25.09 -20.79
CA VAL A 431 2.42 23.66 -20.99
C VAL A 431 3.48 22.97 -21.85
N ASN A 432 3.99 23.66 -22.87
CA ASN A 432 5.00 23.11 -23.77
C ASN A 432 6.39 22.93 -23.13
N ARG A 433 6.63 23.49 -21.95
CA ARG A 433 7.90 23.29 -21.21
C ARG A 433 8.01 21.91 -20.56
N LEU A 434 6.88 21.21 -20.39
CA LEU A 434 6.85 19.89 -19.77
C LEU A 434 7.14 18.80 -20.81
N PRO A 435 7.96 17.78 -20.47
CA PRO A 435 8.19 16.66 -21.37
C PRO A 435 6.89 15.91 -21.68
N LYS A 436 6.50 15.83 -22.95
CA LYS A 436 5.28 15.10 -23.36
C LYS A 436 5.32 13.62 -22.96
N ALA A 437 6.51 13.01 -22.99
CA ALA A 437 6.72 11.63 -22.54
C ALA A 437 6.38 11.43 -21.05
N PHE A 438 6.62 12.44 -20.22
CA PHE A 438 6.27 12.39 -18.79
C PHE A 438 4.75 12.40 -18.58
N LEU A 439 4.03 13.27 -19.30
CA LEU A 439 2.56 13.32 -19.23
C LEU A 439 1.90 12.07 -19.80
N LEU A 440 2.44 11.53 -20.90
CA LEU A 440 1.97 10.28 -21.49
C LEU A 440 2.23 9.10 -20.57
N GLY A 441 3.42 9.03 -19.97
CA GLY A 441 3.78 8.01 -19.00
C GLY A 441 2.82 7.99 -17.80
N ASN A 442 2.50 9.17 -17.24
CA ASN A 442 1.50 9.27 -16.18
C ASN A 442 0.11 8.78 -16.63
N ALA A 443 -0.36 9.16 -17.83
CA ALA A 443 -1.65 8.74 -18.34
C ALA A 443 -1.74 7.21 -18.51
N VAL A 444 -0.69 6.58 -19.05
CA VAL A 444 -0.60 5.12 -19.22
C VAL A 444 -0.60 4.41 -17.87
N VAL A 445 0.19 4.90 -16.91
CA VAL A 445 0.25 4.31 -15.56
C VAL A 445 -1.10 4.43 -14.84
N VAL A 446 -1.77 5.59 -14.94
CA VAL A 446 -3.11 5.80 -14.40
C VAL A 446 -4.13 4.88 -15.08
N ALA A 447 -4.03 4.66 -16.40
CA ALA A 447 -4.90 3.75 -17.12
C ALA A 447 -4.79 2.32 -16.59
N ILE A 448 -3.55 1.81 -16.46
CA ILE A 448 -3.27 0.48 -15.91
C ILE A 448 -3.77 0.35 -14.47
N HIS A 449 -3.55 1.38 -13.64
CA HIS A 449 -4.01 1.40 -12.25
C HIS A 449 -5.54 1.34 -12.15
N THR A 450 -6.24 2.07 -13.02
CA THR A 450 -7.70 2.21 -12.99
C THR A 450 -8.41 0.95 -13.50
N CYS A 451 -7.93 0.32 -14.59
CA CYS A 451 -8.57 -0.88 -15.14
C CYS A 451 -8.08 -2.19 -14.50
N GLY A 452 -6.93 -2.19 -13.80
CA GLY A 452 -6.27 -3.42 -13.35
C GLY A 452 -7.11 -4.33 -12.45
N VAL A 453 -7.81 -3.76 -11.45
CA VAL A 453 -8.67 -4.55 -10.53
C VAL A 453 -9.92 -5.09 -11.25
N PRO A 454 -10.76 -4.26 -11.92
CA PRO A 454 -11.90 -4.77 -12.67
C PRO A 454 -11.53 -5.78 -13.75
N ALA A 455 -10.43 -5.56 -14.48
CA ALA A 455 -9.99 -6.45 -15.55
C ALA A 455 -9.55 -7.83 -15.02
N ALA A 456 -8.87 -7.87 -13.87
CA ALA A 456 -8.45 -9.12 -13.24
C ALA A 456 -9.65 -9.92 -12.70
N ILE A 457 -10.60 -9.25 -12.05
CA ILE A 457 -11.84 -9.89 -11.55
C ILE A 457 -12.66 -10.44 -12.72
N TYR A 458 -12.79 -9.67 -13.81
CA TYR A 458 -13.46 -10.12 -15.02
C TYR A 458 -12.74 -11.31 -15.66
N CYS A 459 -11.40 -11.27 -15.72
CA CYS A 459 -10.60 -12.40 -16.21
C CYS A 459 -10.81 -13.66 -15.37
N GLY A 460 -10.93 -13.54 -14.04
CA GLY A 460 -11.28 -14.65 -13.16
C GLY A 460 -12.70 -15.19 -13.38
N ALA A 461 -13.62 -14.41 -13.96
CA ALA A 461 -14.92 -14.90 -14.42
C ALA A 461 -14.82 -15.67 -15.76
N LEU A 462 -13.90 -15.28 -16.63
CA LEU A 462 -13.61 -15.97 -17.90
C LEU A 462 -12.85 -17.29 -17.72
N LEU A 463 -12.03 -17.39 -16.67
CA LEU A 463 -11.23 -18.57 -16.34
C LEU A 463 -11.62 -19.13 -14.96
N PRO A 464 -12.76 -19.85 -14.85
CA PRO A 464 -13.24 -20.37 -13.57
C PRO A 464 -12.22 -21.25 -12.84
N GLU A 465 -11.43 -22.00 -13.62
CA GLU A 465 -10.39 -22.91 -13.13
C GLU A 465 -9.24 -22.25 -12.37
N MET A 466 -9.03 -20.95 -12.58
CA MET A 466 -7.95 -20.16 -11.98
C MET A 466 -8.51 -18.85 -11.41
N ALA A 467 -9.79 -18.83 -11.05
CA ALA A 467 -10.52 -17.61 -10.77
C ALA A 467 -9.85 -16.76 -9.69
N ARG A 468 -9.37 -17.40 -8.61
CA ARG A 468 -8.73 -16.69 -7.49
C ARG A 468 -7.34 -16.21 -7.89
N THR A 469 -6.55 -17.08 -8.51
CA THR A 469 -5.19 -16.77 -8.97
C THR A 469 -5.18 -15.55 -9.89
N VAL A 470 -6.05 -15.56 -10.91
CA VAL A 470 -6.17 -14.49 -11.91
C VAL A 470 -6.74 -13.22 -11.29
N SER A 471 -7.75 -13.30 -10.42
CA SER A 471 -8.31 -12.11 -9.76
C SER A 471 -7.30 -11.40 -8.86
N LEU A 472 -6.44 -12.16 -8.16
CA LEU A 472 -5.42 -11.62 -7.28
C LEU A 472 -4.17 -11.12 -8.01
N MET A 473 -3.97 -11.44 -9.29
CA MET A 473 -2.95 -10.80 -10.14
C MET A 473 -3.15 -9.28 -10.27
N SER A 474 -4.34 -8.76 -9.97
CA SER A 474 -4.58 -7.31 -9.86
C SER A 474 -3.59 -6.63 -8.91
N SER A 475 -3.16 -7.31 -7.84
CA SER A 475 -2.16 -6.81 -6.92
C SER A 475 -0.80 -6.60 -7.58
N VAL A 476 -0.36 -7.52 -8.46
CA VAL A 476 0.88 -7.40 -9.26
C VAL A 476 0.79 -6.24 -10.22
N VAL A 477 -0.30 -6.17 -10.99
CA VAL A 477 -0.52 -5.11 -11.99
C VAL A 477 -0.52 -3.73 -11.31
N ASN A 478 -1.24 -3.61 -10.21
CA ASN A 478 -1.33 -2.37 -9.45
C ASN A 478 -0.01 -2.01 -8.75
N GLY A 479 0.68 -3.01 -8.18
CA GLY A 479 1.99 -2.84 -7.59
C GLY A 479 3.03 -2.32 -8.58
N LEU A 480 3.05 -2.87 -9.79
CA LEU A 480 3.95 -2.42 -10.86
C LEU A 480 3.61 -0.99 -11.30
N ALA A 481 2.32 -0.66 -11.45
CA ALA A 481 1.88 0.71 -11.75
C ALA A 481 2.32 1.70 -10.67
N THR A 482 2.15 1.33 -9.40
CA THR A 482 2.55 2.16 -8.25
C THR A 482 4.06 2.38 -8.20
N VAL A 483 4.85 1.32 -8.40
CA VAL A 483 6.32 1.43 -8.46
C VAL A 483 6.72 2.35 -9.62
N THR A 484 6.14 2.16 -10.79
CA THR A 484 6.38 3.00 -11.98
C THR A 484 6.08 4.48 -11.69
N LEU A 485 4.94 4.78 -11.06
CA LEU A 485 4.58 6.15 -10.64
C LEU A 485 5.60 6.73 -9.65
N SER A 486 6.00 5.95 -8.65
CA SER A 486 6.94 6.39 -7.61
C SER A 486 8.37 6.61 -8.11
N VAL A 487 8.77 5.92 -9.18
CA VAL A 487 10.13 6.00 -9.75
C VAL A 487 10.22 7.09 -10.82
N LEU A 488 9.18 7.24 -11.65
CA LEU A 488 9.21 8.16 -12.80
C LEU A 488 8.52 9.49 -12.51
N VAL A 489 7.37 9.46 -11.85
CA VAL A 489 6.47 10.61 -11.74
C VAL A 489 6.75 11.42 -10.47
N ASP A 490 6.80 10.76 -9.32
CA ASP A 490 6.97 11.44 -8.03
C ASP A 490 8.28 12.23 -7.89
N PRO A 491 9.47 11.71 -8.25
CA PRO A 491 10.72 12.44 -8.05
C PRO A 491 10.78 13.73 -8.87
N THR A 492 10.23 13.70 -10.09
CA THR A 492 10.20 14.84 -11.01
C THR A 492 9.36 15.98 -10.42
N ILE A 493 8.18 15.66 -9.89
CA ILE A 493 7.27 16.66 -9.31
C ILE A 493 7.81 17.15 -7.98
N SER A 494 8.29 16.26 -7.11
CA SER A 494 8.89 16.64 -5.83
C SER A 494 10.07 17.59 -6.00
N LYS A 495 10.94 17.34 -7.00
CA LYS A 495 12.03 18.26 -7.34
C LYS A 495 11.51 19.63 -7.80
N LEU A 496 10.48 19.65 -8.65
CA LEU A 496 9.88 20.89 -9.14
C LEU A 496 9.26 21.70 -7.99
N THR A 497 8.52 21.03 -7.10
CA THR A 497 7.90 21.63 -5.90
C THR A 497 8.96 22.18 -4.94
N ASP A 498 10.06 21.45 -4.70
CA ASP A 498 11.14 21.89 -3.81
C ASP A 498 11.90 23.10 -4.38
N GLU A 499 12.22 23.08 -5.68
CA GLU A 499 12.89 24.22 -6.34
C GLU A 499 12.01 25.48 -6.33
N ALA A 500 10.70 25.34 -6.57
CA ALA A 500 9.76 26.46 -6.49
C ALA A 500 9.58 26.98 -5.06
N SER A 501 9.47 26.10 -4.06
CA SER A 501 9.35 26.50 -2.66
C SER A 501 10.59 27.26 -2.15
N LYS A 502 11.77 26.99 -2.73
CA LYS A 502 13.03 27.69 -2.44
C LYS A 502 13.23 28.97 -3.26
N GLY A 503 12.24 29.36 -4.07
CA GLY A 503 12.30 30.53 -4.95
C GLY A 503 13.26 30.38 -6.15
N LYS A 504 13.78 29.17 -6.42
CA LYS A 504 14.68 28.91 -7.56
C LYS A 504 13.93 28.78 -8.89
N ARG A 505 12.62 28.52 -8.82
CA ARG A 505 11.70 28.47 -9.96
C ARG A 505 10.41 29.23 -9.66
N PRO A 506 9.74 29.77 -10.67
CA PRO A 506 8.47 30.44 -10.48
C PRO A 506 7.36 29.44 -10.10
N GLU A 507 6.44 29.87 -9.24
CA GLU A 507 5.32 29.03 -8.78
C GLU A 507 4.40 28.56 -9.92
N ILE A 508 4.37 29.31 -11.03
CA ILE A 508 3.59 28.97 -12.22
C ILE A 508 4.01 27.63 -12.82
N ASP A 509 5.29 27.26 -12.73
CA ASP A 509 5.77 25.98 -13.27
C ASP A 509 5.13 24.80 -12.52
N VAL A 510 4.97 24.91 -11.19
CA VAL A 510 4.32 23.88 -10.36
C VAL A 510 2.82 23.84 -10.63
N LYS A 511 2.17 25.00 -10.77
CA LYS A 511 0.75 25.09 -11.14
C LYS A 511 0.50 24.41 -12.49
N THR A 512 1.32 24.72 -13.50
CA THR A 512 1.26 24.12 -14.83
C THR A 512 1.49 22.61 -14.79
N ALA A 513 2.52 22.14 -14.08
CA ALA A 513 2.78 20.71 -13.94
C ALA A 513 1.62 19.96 -13.30
N CYS A 514 1.10 20.46 -12.17
CA CYS A 514 -0.01 19.83 -11.46
C CYS A 514 -1.30 19.84 -12.30
N PHE A 515 -1.58 20.94 -13.01
CA PHE A 515 -2.74 21.05 -13.91
C PHE A 515 -2.64 20.05 -15.08
N CYS A 516 -1.48 19.96 -15.73
CA CYS A 516 -1.26 19.00 -16.82
C CYS A 516 -1.30 17.54 -16.34
N LEU A 517 -0.86 17.26 -15.11
CA LEU A 517 -0.94 15.93 -14.51
C LEU A 517 -2.38 15.51 -14.16
N MET A 518 -3.22 16.46 -13.73
CA MET A 518 -4.65 16.20 -13.57
C MET A 518 -5.34 15.94 -14.91
N ALA A 519 -5.00 16.72 -15.94
CA ALA A 519 -5.48 16.45 -17.30
C ALA A 519 -5.01 15.07 -17.80
N SER A 520 -3.75 14.71 -17.55
CA SER A 520 -3.18 13.39 -17.85
C SER A 520 -3.88 12.27 -17.07
N MET A 521 -4.24 12.49 -15.81
CA MET A 521 -5.02 11.55 -15.00
C MET A 521 -6.41 11.32 -15.59
N PHE A 522 -7.10 12.37 -16.04
CA PHE A 522 -8.37 12.25 -16.76
C PHE A 522 -8.22 11.49 -18.09
N VAL A 523 -7.20 11.82 -18.90
CA VAL A 523 -6.91 11.06 -20.12
C VAL A 523 -6.61 9.59 -19.79
N GLY A 524 -5.86 9.33 -18.73
CA GLY A 524 -5.56 7.98 -18.26
C GLY A 524 -6.80 7.18 -17.84
N THR A 525 -7.74 7.78 -17.11
CA THR A 525 -8.98 7.09 -16.73
C THR A 525 -9.91 6.84 -17.91
N VAL A 526 -9.90 7.71 -18.93
CA VAL A 526 -10.58 7.44 -20.21
C VAL A 526 -9.88 6.33 -20.98
N LEU A 527 -8.54 6.34 -21.07
CA LEU A 527 -7.74 5.27 -21.68
C LEU A 527 -7.94 3.93 -20.98
N ALA A 528 -8.25 3.92 -19.67
CA ALA A 528 -8.56 2.72 -18.91
C ALA A 528 -9.74 1.93 -19.51
N GLN A 529 -10.70 2.61 -20.13
CA GLN A 529 -11.83 1.97 -20.83
C GLN A 529 -11.34 1.15 -22.03
N LEU A 530 -10.42 1.73 -22.81
CA LEU A 530 -9.80 1.07 -23.95
C LEU A 530 -8.89 -0.08 -23.50
N PHE A 531 -8.18 0.12 -22.40
CA PHE A 531 -7.22 -0.85 -21.84
C PHE A 531 -7.90 -2.01 -21.11
N PHE A 532 -9.20 -1.95 -20.82
CA PHE A 532 -9.91 -2.98 -20.07
C PHE A 532 -9.76 -4.39 -20.68
N TYR A 533 -10.05 -4.56 -21.97
CA TYR A 533 -9.91 -5.86 -22.65
C TYR A 533 -8.44 -6.30 -22.84
N PRO A 534 -7.51 -5.43 -23.28
CA PRO A 534 -6.09 -5.76 -23.32
C PRO A 534 -5.53 -6.17 -21.95
N ALA A 535 -5.90 -5.46 -20.88
CA ALA A 535 -5.46 -5.78 -19.53
C ALA A 535 -5.99 -7.15 -19.09
N CYS A 536 -7.25 -7.47 -19.40
CA CYS A 536 -7.82 -8.79 -19.14
C CYS A 536 -7.00 -9.91 -19.84
N ARG A 537 -6.62 -9.73 -21.10
CA ARG A 537 -5.77 -10.70 -21.84
C ARG A 537 -4.37 -10.83 -21.24
N LEU A 538 -3.77 -9.72 -20.82
CA LEU A 538 -2.45 -9.72 -20.19
C LEU A 538 -2.49 -10.47 -18.85
N VAL A 539 -3.53 -10.22 -18.04
CA VAL A 539 -3.75 -10.94 -16.78
C VAL A 539 -4.01 -12.43 -17.01
N ALA A 540 -4.78 -12.79 -18.04
CA ALA A 540 -4.95 -14.19 -18.44
C ALA A 540 -3.60 -14.83 -18.76
N TRP A 541 -2.80 -14.20 -19.64
CA TRP A 541 -1.48 -14.70 -20.02
C TRP A 541 -0.56 -14.88 -18.81
N ALA A 542 -0.54 -13.92 -17.88
CA ALA A 542 0.23 -14.02 -16.64
C ALA A 542 -0.25 -15.17 -15.76
N GLY A 543 -1.57 -15.40 -15.67
CA GLY A 543 -2.17 -16.54 -14.99
C GLY A 543 -1.68 -17.88 -15.58
N TRP A 544 -1.78 -18.05 -16.90
CA TRP A 544 -1.29 -19.26 -17.59
C TRP A 544 0.22 -19.46 -17.44
N ALA A 545 1.01 -18.38 -17.45
CA ALA A 545 2.45 -18.46 -17.22
C ALA A 545 2.76 -18.95 -15.80
N LEU A 546 2.03 -18.44 -14.80
CA LEU A 546 2.16 -18.88 -13.42
C LEU A 546 1.69 -20.33 -13.24
N ASP A 547 0.64 -20.75 -13.94
CA ASP A 547 0.14 -22.12 -13.91
C ASP A 547 1.13 -23.16 -14.45
N ARG A 548 1.91 -22.78 -15.47
CA ARG A 548 2.92 -23.68 -16.06
C ARG A 548 4.18 -23.81 -15.22
N VAL A 549 4.53 -22.78 -14.46
CA VAL A 549 5.77 -22.74 -13.66
C VAL A 549 5.56 -23.38 -12.30
N PHE A 550 4.45 -23.04 -11.64
CA PHE A 550 4.04 -23.57 -10.34
C PHE A 550 2.92 -24.57 -10.53
#